data_AF-A0AAD4FMH4-F1
#
_entry.id   AF-A0AAD4FMH4-F1
#
_cell.length_a   1.000
_cell.length_b   1.000
_cell.length_c   1.000
_cell.angle_alpha   90.00
_cell.angle_beta   90.00
_cell.angle_gamma   90.00
#
_symmetry.space_group_name_H-M   'P 1'
#
loop_
_entity.id
_entity.type
_entity.pdbx_description
1 polymer ?
#
loop_
_entity_poly.entity_id
_entity_poly.type
_entity_poly.pdbx_seq_one_letter_code
_entity_poly.pdbx_strand_id
1 'polypeptide(L)'
;MNQAEDVEVILGHKRRYKFHSGTLARNSTLFADMLTEPNAVKLNTRARNAGIKIRWMIELKELPSEQHPAGRLGLVELGPTAERADGRSGLIVNENGRIPQATKIFDHYEGIFYAFYNKEISIDDSDMSAALQDCYQLLRIADYLGCTGLISKPIDIALLKHGQDLFRAIQKKPHAWIEMSYRIRSELIFRECMIHLVGNWKTLKSAPNTLNYLREVPGLRGLIEKYHRAMLSQCKSVELAVMSLYPGTMRLPVEDLPIKREAFAKDILVWMALTFFRHWIGQRLIMERGRHSADCGYELYKQIGTAGESYMDKSVINQFHTRFPMTKKAMNVLENHLLEIKECMKGVVDQHKILKAFCQLDVHRFPVEYLTCTEFKKEDLPWENEIEGPRVLPAKRAYKAGGNDIAQRNLDWARMHQERSLSVEGEGKNGNEGDYESDEEDMENARAKRSRTQ
;
A
#
# COMPACT_ATOMS: atom_id res chain seq x y z
N MET A 1 21.35 -4.14 -30.27
CA MET A 1 20.86 -5.35 -29.58
C MET A 1 20.99 -6.53 -30.55
N ASN A 2 22.18 -7.12 -30.67
CA ASN A 2 22.43 -8.25 -31.59
C ASN A 2 22.48 -9.59 -30.82
N GLN A 3 21.85 -9.66 -29.66
CA GLN A 3 21.75 -10.92 -28.91
C GLN A 3 20.60 -11.72 -29.51
N ALA A 4 20.85 -13.01 -29.76
CA ALA A 4 19.82 -13.91 -30.22
C ALA A 4 18.79 -14.17 -29.12
N GLU A 5 17.53 -14.37 -29.53
CA GLU A 5 16.52 -14.95 -28.64
C GLU A 5 16.93 -16.38 -28.29
N ASP A 6 17.30 -16.57 -27.02
CA ASP A 6 17.90 -17.78 -26.47
C ASP A 6 17.02 -18.46 -25.42
N VAL A 7 15.84 -17.90 -25.12
CA VAL A 7 14.83 -18.47 -24.23
C VAL A 7 13.53 -18.67 -24.98
N GLU A 8 12.93 -19.86 -24.83
CA GLU A 8 11.55 -20.10 -25.25
C GLU A 8 10.64 -20.25 -24.01
N VAL A 9 9.54 -19.47 -23.96
CA VAL A 9 8.53 -19.55 -22.90
C VAL A 9 7.23 -20.10 -23.48
N ILE A 10 6.71 -21.16 -22.86
CA ILE A 10 5.50 -21.88 -23.29
C ILE A 10 4.43 -21.72 -22.21
N LEU A 11 3.39 -20.95 -22.49
CA LEU A 11 2.23 -20.81 -21.59
C LEU A 11 1.11 -21.80 -21.93
N GLY A 12 1.08 -22.27 -23.19
CA GLY A 12 0.14 -23.27 -23.69
C GLY A 12 0.45 -23.62 -25.15
N HIS A 13 -0.30 -24.57 -25.73
CA HIS A 13 -0.01 -25.13 -27.05
C HIS A 13 0.20 -24.08 -28.17
N LYS A 14 -0.62 -23.02 -28.20
CA LYS A 14 -0.52 -21.94 -29.21
C LYS A 14 0.15 -20.66 -28.69
N ARG A 15 0.67 -20.68 -27.45
CA ARG A 15 1.19 -19.51 -26.73
C ARG A 15 2.67 -19.76 -26.39
N ARG A 16 3.50 -19.70 -27.43
CA ARG A 16 4.96 -19.92 -27.39
C ARG A 16 5.65 -18.64 -27.80
N TYR A 17 6.56 -18.17 -26.96
CA TYR A 17 7.23 -16.89 -27.13
C TYR A 17 8.74 -17.07 -27.05
N LYS A 18 9.47 -16.27 -27.80
CA LYS A 18 10.93 -16.25 -27.78
C LYS A 18 11.40 -14.94 -27.18
N PHE A 19 12.36 -15.03 -26.27
CA PHE A 19 12.88 -13.91 -25.50
C PHE A 19 14.39 -14.02 -25.31
N HIS A 20 14.95 -12.98 -24.72
CA HIS A 20 16.38 -12.84 -24.43
C HIS A 20 16.60 -13.08 -22.94
N SER A 21 17.46 -14.02 -22.61
CA SER A 21 17.79 -14.43 -21.24
C SER A 21 18.21 -13.24 -20.37
N GLY A 22 19.09 -12.39 -20.91
CA GLY A 22 19.56 -11.19 -20.24
C GLY A 22 18.43 -10.20 -19.91
N THR A 23 17.46 -10.02 -20.81
CA THR A 23 16.31 -9.12 -20.55
C THR A 23 15.38 -9.71 -19.49
N LEU A 24 15.08 -11.01 -19.57
CA LEU A 24 14.22 -11.67 -18.58
C LEU A 24 14.85 -11.67 -17.19
N ALA A 25 16.12 -12.09 -17.06
CA ALA A 25 16.83 -12.14 -15.79
C ALA A 25 17.01 -10.75 -15.14
N ARG A 26 17.25 -9.71 -15.95
CA ARG A 26 17.37 -8.33 -15.45
C ARG A 26 16.09 -7.82 -14.80
N ASN A 27 14.93 -8.21 -15.33
CA ASN A 27 13.64 -7.65 -14.90
C ASN A 27 12.82 -8.57 -13.97
N SER A 28 13.26 -9.81 -13.74
CA SER A 28 12.53 -10.80 -12.93
C SER A 28 13.52 -11.60 -12.09
N THR A 29 13.33 -11.61 -10.77
CA THR A 29 14.18 -12.38 -9.86
C THR A 29 14.01 -13.88 -10.12
N LEU A 30 12.79 -14.34 -10.41
CA LEU A 30 12.52 -15.73 -10.75
C LEU A 30 13.32 -16.17 -11.99
N PHE A 31 13.33 -15.33 -13.03
CA PHE A 31 14.09 -15.63 -14.24
C PHE A 31 15.58 -15.50 -14.03
N ALA A 32 16.05 -14.61 -13.16
CA ALA A 32 17.47 -14.54 -12.82
C ALA A 32 17.95 -15.83 -12.15
N ASP A 33 17.12 -16.46 -11.33
CA ASP A 33 17.43 -17.76 -10.70
C ASP A 33 17.35 -18.93 -11.69
N MET A 34 16.38 -18.91 -12.62
CA MET A 34 16.21 -19.98 -13.62
C MET A 34 17.26 -19.93 -14.73
N LEU A 35 17.56 -18.74 -15.26
CA LEU A 35 18.37 -18.54 -16.47
C LEU A 35 19.86 -18.40 -16.13
N THR A 36 20.39 -19.46 -15.54
CA THR A 36 21.81 -19.58 -15.18
C THR A 36 22.53 -20.50 -16.19
N GLU A 37 23.84 -20.33 -16.32
CA GLU A 37 24.67 -21.18 -17.20
C GLU A 37 24.62 -22.69 -16.86
N PRO A 38 24.59 -23.13 -15.59
CA PRO A 38 24.38 -24.54 -15.26
C PRO A 38 23.08 -25.13 -15.81
N ASN A 39 22.04 -24.31 -15.90
CA ASN A 39 20.73 -24.70 -16.43
C ASN A 39 20.65 -24.60 -17.97
N ALA A 40 21.69 -24.07 -18.62
CA ALA A 40 21.71 -23.85 -20.05
C ALA A 40 22.08 -25.14 -20.79
N VAL A 41 21.34 -25.45 -21.86
CA VAL A 41 21.72 -26.60 -22.70
C VAL A 41 22.98 -26.30 -23.52
N LYS A 42 23.86 -27.30 -23.61
CA LYS A 42 25.05 -27.26 -24.46
C LYS A 42 24.68 -27.74 -25.86
N LEU A 43 24.45 -26.79 -26.76
CA LEU A 43 24.09 -27.08 -28.14
C LEU A 43 25.24 -27.76 -28.90
N ASN A 44 24.92 -28.84 -29.60
CA ASN A 44 25.88 -29.54 -30.47
C ASN A 44 26.13 -28.78 -31.78
N THR A 45 27.17 -29.16 -32.51
CA THR A 45 27.57 -28.50 -33.76
C THR A 45 26.46 -28.51 -34.80
N ARG A 46 25.66 -29.58 -34.87
CA ARG A 46 24.52 -29.70 -35.80
C ARG A 46 23.45 -28.64 -35.51
N ALA A 47 23.10 -28.43 -34.24
CA ALA A 47 22.10 -27.45 -33.82
C ALA A 47 22.58 -26.02 -34.07
N ARG A 48 23.86 -25.74 -33.79
CA ARG A 48 24.47 -24.44 -34.09
C ARG A 48 24.46 -24.15 -35.59
N ASN A 49 24.82 -25.14 -36.42
CA ASN A 49 24.79 -25.01 -37.88
C ASN A 49 23.36 -24.82 -38.42
N ALA A 50 22.35 -25.37 -37.74
CA ALA A 50 20.93 -25.16 -38.05
C ALA A 50 20.40 -23.80 -37.56
N GLY A 51 21.23 -22.95 -36.96
CA GLY A 51 20.83 -21.63 -36.46
C GLY A 51 20.00 -21.67 -35.17
N ILE A 52 19.93 -22.82 -34.49
CA ILE A 52 19.21 -22.97 -33.23
C ILE A 52 19.96 -22.22 -32.15
N LYS A 53 19.26 -21.29 -31.49
CA LYS A 53 19.81 -20.37 -30.49
C LYS A 53 19.21 -20.57 -29.10
N ILE A 54 18.16 -21.38 -28.98
CA ILE A 54 17.46 -21.64 -27.72
C ILE A 54 18.35 -22.47 -26.80
N ARG A 55 18.64 -21.91 -25.63
CA ARG A 55 19.45 -22.52 -24.57
C ARG A 55 18.64 -22.85 -23.31
N TRP A 56 17.49 -22.19 -23.13
CA TRP A 56 16.55 -22.46 -22.05
C TRP A 56 15.13 -22.56 -22.58
N MET A 57 14.36 -23.49 -22.02
CA MET A 57 12.93 -23.58 -22.27
C MET A 57 12.19 -23.57 -20.93
N ILE A 58 11.22 -22.66 -20.81
CA ILE A 58 10.40 -22.48 -19.62
C ILE A 58 8.96 -22.79 -20.00
N GLU A 59 8.28 -23.57 -19.17
CA GLU A 59 6.90 -23.96 -19.37
C GLU A 59 6.06 -23.61 -18.14
N LEU A 60 4.82 -23.17 -18.36
CA LEU A 60 3.81 -23.14 -17.31
C LEU A 60 3.36 -24.57 -17.00
N LYS A 61 3.93 -25.16 -15.95
CA LYS A 61 3.68 -26.54 -15.51
C LYS A 61 2.35 -26.70 -14.80
N GLU A 62 1.87 -25.65 -14.15
CA GLU A 62 0.58 -25.63 -13.43
C GLU A 62 -0.17 -24.35 -13.71
N LEU A 63 -1.47 -24.48 -13.96
CA LEU A 63 -2.39 -23.35 -14.00
C LEU A 63 -2.59 -22.76 -12.61
N PRO A 64 -3.10 -21.52 -12.53
CA PRO A 64 -3.51 -20.92 -11.27
C PRO A 64 -4.40 -21.81 -10.44
N SER A 65 -4.07 -21.92 -9.17
CA SER A 65 -4.85 -22.61 -8.14
C SER A 65 -4.79 -21.82 -6.84
N GLU A 66 -5.54 -22.24 -5.82
CA GLU A 66 -5.44 -21.63 -4.49
C GLU A 66 -4.02 -21.69 -3.91
N GLN A 67 -3.28 -22.78 -4.22
CA GLN A 67 -1.90 -22.97 -3.76
C GLN A 67 -0.90 -22.16 -4.59
N HIS A 68 -1.15 -22.03 -5.89
CA HIS A 68 -0.29 -21.30 -6.83
C HIS A 68 -1.11 -20.23 -7.57
N PRO A 69 -1.34 -19.03 -6.97
CA PRO A 69 -2.23 -18.03 -7.56
C PRO A 69 -1.80 -17.46 -8.92
N ALA A 70 -0.51 -17.56 -9.26
CA ALA A 70 0.03 -17.21 -10.58
C ALA A 70 0.18 -18.44 -11.50
N GLY A 71 -0.05 -19.65 -11.00
CA GLY A 71 0.47 -20.88 -11.61
C GLY A 71 1.95 -21.08 -11.31
N ARG A 72 2.59 -22.03 -11.99
CA ARG A 72 3.99 -22.39 -11.76
C ARG A 72 4.75 -22.53 -13.07
N LEU A 73 5.68 -21.60 -13.32
CA LEU A 73 6.69 -21.73 -14.37
C LEU A 73 7.79 -22.68 -13.91
N GLY A 74 8.35 -23.45 -14.84
CA GLY A 74 9.50 -24.29 -14.57
C GLY A 74 10.32 -24.56 -15.81
N LEU A 75 11.62 -24.78 -15.60
CA LEU A 75 12.53 -25.20 -16.66
C LEU A 75 12.15 -26.58 -17.20
N VAL A 76 12.28 -26.71 -18.51
CA VAL A 76 12.15 -27.95 -19.25
C VAL A 76 13.55 -28.42 -19.62
N GLU A 77 13.82 -29.71 -19.42
CA GLU A 77 15.08 -30.31 -19.83
C GLU A 77 15.17 -30.39 -21.36
N LEU A 78 16.28 -29.89 -21.90
CA LEU A 78 16.54 -29.87 -23.34
C LEU A 78 17.66 -30.83 -23.70
N GLY A 79 17.49 -31.52 -24.82
CA GLY A 79 18.55 -32.30 -25.46
C GLY A 79 19.56 -31.43 -26.21
N PRO A 80 20.69 -32.00 -26.68
CA PRO A 80 21.77 -31.25 -27.35
C PRO A 80 21.37 -30.50 -28.64
N THR A 81 20.19 -30.78 -29.16
CA THR A 81 19.58 -30.15 -30.35
C THR A 81 18.50 -29.10 -30.00
N ALA A 82 18.38 -28.72 -28.72
CA ALA A 82 17.35 -27.82 -28.16
C ALA A 82 15.91 -28.33 -28.27
N GLU A 83 15.72 -29.63 -28.51
CA GLU A 83 14.43 -30.28 -28.38
C GLU A 83 14.16 -30.67 -26.92
N ARG A 84 12.89 -30.74 -26.54
CA ARG A 84 12.50 -31.18 -25.20
C ARG A 84 12.86 -32.66 -25.01
N ALA A 85 13.49 -32.98 -23.89
CA ALA A 85 13.85 -34.36 -23.56
C ALA A 85 12.62 -35.25 -23.26
N ASP A 86 11.51 -34.65 -22.80
CA ASP A 86 10.29 -35.35 -22.41
C ASP A 86 9.35 -35.70 -23.58
N GLY A 87 9.64 -35.22 -24.80
CA GLY A 87 8.81 -35.44 -25.99
C GLY A 87 7.41 -34.82 -25.93
N ARG A 88 7.10 -33.99 -24.92
CA ARG A 88 5.79 -33.36 -24.75
C ARG A 88 5.70 -32.05 -25.54
N SER A 89 4.49 -31.66 -25.95
CA SER A 89 4.26 -30.43 -26.72
C SER A 89 3.84 -29.22 -25.86
N GLY A 90 3.84 -29.35 -24.54
CA GLY A 90 3.26 -28.32 -23.69
C GLY A 90 2.51 -28.89 -22.49
N LEU A 91 1.97 -27.98 -21.67
CA LEU A 91 0.84 -28.27 -20.79
C LEU A 91 -0.32 -28.78 -21.65
N ILE A 92 -0.72 -30.04 -21.45
CA ILE A 92 -1.88 -30.64 -22.13
C ILE A 92 -3.12 -30.10 -21.44
N VAL A 93 -3.96 -29.39 -22.17
CA VAL A 93 -5.16 -28.79 -21.59
C VAL A 93 -6.34 -28.93 -22.52
N ASN A 94 -7.25 -29.83 -22.10
CA ASN A 94 -8.39 -30.39 -22.82
C ASN A 94 -8.11 -30.81 -24.28
N GLU A 95 -9.07 -31.51 -24.88
CA GLU A 95 -8.92 -32.12 -26.22
C GLU A 95 -8.76 -31.07 -27.34
N ASN A 96 -9.06 -29.80 -27.06
CA ASN A 96 -8.98 -28.68 -28.02
C ASN A 96 -7.80 -27.73 -27.79
N GLY A 97 -6.95 -27.96 -26.78
CA GLY A 97 -5.83 -27.09 -26.45
C GLY A 97 -6.23 -25.67 -26.02
N ARG A 98 -7.50 -25.47 -25.65
CA ARG A 98 -8.07 -24.16 -25.27
C ARG A 98 -8.53 -24.21 -23.83
N ILE A 99 -8.06 -23.28 -23.01
CA ILE A 99 -8.60 -23.05 -21.67
C ILE A 99 -9.22 -21.67 -21.66
N PRO A 100 -10.53 -21.52 -21.98
CA PRO A 100 -11.18 -20.21 -21.98
C PRO A 100 -10.92 -19.45 -20.67
N GLN A 101 -10.96 -20.16 -19.53
CA GLN A 101 -10.70 -19.60 -18.20
C GLN A 101 -9.24 -19.19 -17.94
N ALA A 102 -8.26 -19.67 -18.72
CA ALA A 102 -6.85 -19.28 -18.57
C ALA A 102 -6.37 -18.32 -19.66
N THR A 103 -7.19 -18.01 -20.67
CA THR A 103 -6.81 -17.05 -21.73
C THR A 103 -6.36 -15.72 -21.13
N LYS A 104 -7.14 -15.17 -20.19
CA LYS A 104 -6.81 -13.91 -19.51
C LYS A 104 -5.47 -13.97 -18.79
N ILE A 105 -5.16 -15.08 -18.10
CA ILE A 105 -3.85 -15.17 -17.41
C ILE A 105 -2.70 -15.26 -18.41
N PHE A 106 -2.88 -15.95 -19.54
CA PHE A 106 -1.86 -15.99 -20.59
C PHE A 106 -1.62 -14.61 -21.17
N ASP A 107 -2.69 -13.83 -21.40
CA ASP A 107 -2.59 -12.46 -21.86
C ASP A 107 -1.88 -11.56 -20.82
N HIS A 108 -2.11 -11.77 -19.53
CA HIS A 108 -1.41 -11.06 -18.44
C HIS A 108 0.08 -11.42 -18.35
N TYR A 109 0.44 -12.71 -18.45
CA TYR A 109 1.84 -13.14 -18.54
C TYR A 109 2.52 -12.55 -19.78
N GLU A 110 1.88 -12.64 -20.93
CA GLU A 110 2.35 -12.07 -22.19
C GLU A 110 2.59 -10.56 -22.05
N GLY A 111 1.62 -9.84 -21.46
CA GLY A 111 1.73 -8.41 -21.17
C GLY A 111 2.94 -8.08 -20.30
N ILE A 112 3.16 -8.81 -19.21
CA ILE A 112 4.32 -8.61 -18.32
C ILE A 112 5.64 -8.92 -19.05
N PHE A 113 5.70 -10.01 -19.82
CA PHE A 113 6.92 -10.34 -20.55
C PHE A 113 7.27 -9.28 -21.59
N TYR A 114 6.29 -8.77 -22.33
CA TYR A 114 6.54 -7.68 -23.26
C TYR A 114 6.80 -6.33 -22.56
N ALA A 115 6.31 -6.14 -21.33
CA ALA A 115 6.68 -4.98 -20.52
C ALA A 115 8.17 -4.96 -20.14
N PHE A 116 8.84 -6.11 -20.06
CA PHE A 116 10.31 -6.16 -19.94
C PHE A 116 11.04 -5.58 -21.17
N TYR A 117 10.33 -5.46 -22.29
CA TYR A 117 10.76 -4.83 -23.54
C TYR A 117 10.13 -3.45 -23.76
N ASN A 118 9.66 -2.80 -22.69
CA ASN A 118 9.02 -1.48 -22.71
C ASN A 118 7.71 -1.42 -23.50
N LYS A 119 7.00 -2.54 -23.66
CA LYS A 119 5.61 -2.52 -24.17
C LYS A 119 4.66 -2.16 -23.03
N GLU A 120 3.65 -1.35 -23.33
CA GLU A 120 2.65 -0.96 -22.34
C GLU A 120 1.77 -2.16 -21.91
N ILE A 121 1.41 -2.19 -20.64
CA ILE A 121 0.45 -3.16 -20.09
C ILE A 121 -0.95 -2.60 -20.28
N SER A 122 -1.78 -3.33 -21.01
CA SER A 122 -3.20 -3.04 -21.16
C SER A 122 -3.97 -3.64 -19.99
N ILE A 123 -4.82 -2.84 -19.35
CA ILE A 123 -5.74 -3.27 -18.28
C ILE A 123 -7.14 -2.92 -18.76
N ASP A 124 -8.08 -3.86 -18.63
CA ASP A 124 -9.48 -3.62 -18.98
C ASP A 124 -10.07 -2.51 -18.10
N ASP A 125 -10.43 -1.38 -18.70
CA ASP A 125 -11.00 -0.23 -18.01
C ASP A 125 -12.51 -0.05 -18.29
N SER A 126 -13.17 -1.09 -18.82
CA SER A 126 -14.61 -1.07 -19.12
C SER A 126 -15.48 -0.83 -17.88
N ASP A 127 -15.15 -1.49 -16.77
CA ASP A 127 -15.73 -1.24 -15.46
C ASP A 127 -14.72 -1.51 -14.34
N MET A 128 -15.00 -0.97 -13.15
CA MET A 128 -14.08 -1.06 -12.00
C MET A 128 -13.89 -2.50 -11.50
N SER A 129 -14.89 -3.39 -11.66
CA SER A 129 -14.76 -4.78 -11.25
C SER A 129 -13.84 -5.54 -12.19
N ALA A 130 -13.97 -5.34 -13.50
CA ALA A 130 -13.08 -5.90 -14.51
C ALA A 130 -11.64 -5.40 -14.32
N ALA A 131 -11.46 -4.08 -14.16
CA ALA A 131 -10.16 -3.47 -13.90
C ALA A 131 -9.51 -4.04 -12.63
N LEU A 132 -10.28 -4.16 -11.55
CA LEU A 132 -9.78 -4.68 -10.28
C LEU A 132 -9.38 -6.16 -10.38
N GLN A 133 -10.15 -6.99 -11.09
CA GLN A 133 -9.79 -8.39 -11.35
C GLN A 133 -8.46 -8.51 -12.11
N ASP A 134 -8.28 -7.71 -13.17
CA ASP A 134 -7.04 -7.69 -13.93
C ASP A 134 -5.87 -7.19 -13.09
N CYS A 135 -6.05 -6.13 -12.30
CA CYS A 135 -5.03 -5.62 -11.39
C CYS A 135 -4.57 -6.68 -10.37
N TYR A 136 -5.51 -7.40 -9.75
CA TYR A 136 -5.16 -8.48 -8.81
C TYR A 136 -4.41 -9.62 -9.49
N GLN A 137 -4.80 -10.01 -10.70
CA GLN A 137 -4.14 -11.11 -11.41
C GLN A 137 -2.74 -10.70 -11.88
N LEU A 138 -2.57 -9.49 -12.43
CA LEU A 138 -1.27 -8.92 -12.77
C LEU A 138 -0.36 -8.84 -11.55
N LEU A 139 -0.89 -8.37 -10.41
CA LEU A 139 -0.14 -8.28 -9.16
C LEU A 139 0.36 -9.64 -8.68
N ARG A 140 -0.49 -10.67 -8.72
CA ARG A 140 -0.10 -12.04 -8.36
C ARG A 140 1.01 -12.58 -9.26
N ILE A 141 0.93 -12.36 -10.56
CA ILE A 141 1.96 -12.80 -11.51
C ILE A 141 3.26 -12.02 -11.29
N ALA A 142 3.19 -10.71 -11.12
CA ALA A 142 4.37 -9.89 -10.92
C ALA A 142 5.07 -10.18 -9.58
N ASP A 143 4.31 -10.44 -8.51
CA ASP A 143 4.87 -10.90 -7.24
C ASP A 143 5.58 -12.24 -7.39
N TYR A 144 4.98 -13.18 -8.15
CA TYR A 144 5.58 -14.48 -8.45
C TYR A 144 6.87 -14.38 -9.28
N LEU A 145 6.90 -13.48 -10.27
CA LEU A 145 8.08 -13.19 -11.08
C LEU A 145 9.11 -12.31 -10.34
N GLY A 146 8.72 -11.69 -9.24
CA GLY A 146 9.52 -10.70 -8.51
C GLY A 146 9.77 -9.42 -9.29
N CYS A 147 8.76 -8.94 -10.01
CA CYS A 147 8.81 -7.75 -10.87
C CYS A 147 7.71 -6.71 -10.57
N THR A 148 7.18 -6.68 -9.34
CA THR A 148 6.06 -5.82 -8.92
C THR A 148 6.25 -4.34 -9.29
N GLY A 149 7.48 -3.81 -9.19
CA GLY A 149 7.76 -2.41 -9.56
C GLY A 149 7.45 -2.04 -11.02
N LEU A 150 7.46 -3.02 -11.94
CA LEU A 150 7.13 -2.80 -13.36
C LEU A 150 5.64 -2.54 -13.58
N ILE A 151 4.79 -3.24 -12.82
CA ILE A 151 3.33 -3.20 -12.98
C ILE A 151 2.65 -2.13 -12.12
N SER A 152 3.35 -1.63 -11.10
CA SER A 152 2.79 -0.70 -10.10
C SER A 152 2.16 0.52 -10.76
N LYS A 153 2.87 1.17 -11.70
CA LYS A 153 2.38 2.40 -12.33
C LYS A 153 1.20 2.16 -13.29
N PRO A 154 1.23 1.15 -14.17
CA PRO A 154 0.06 0.77 -14.96
C PRO A 154 -1.20 0.50 -14.12
N ILE A 155 -1.07 -0.28 -13.04
CA ILE A 155 -2.20 -0.56 -12.13
C ILE A 155 -2.72 0.71 -11.48
N ASP A 156 -1.82 1.55 -10.94
CA ASP A 156 -2.19 2.82 -10.31
C ASP A 156 -2.98 3.72 -11.27
N ILE A 157 -2.52 3.87 -12.52
CA ILE A 157 -3.23 4.64 -13.55
C ILE A 157 -4.60 4.03 -13.86
N ALA A 158 -4.68 2.72 -14.08
CA ALA A 158 -5.93 2.04 -14.42
C ALA A 158 -6.99 2.20 -13.31
N LEU A 159 -6.60 2.06 -12.04
CA LEU A 159 -7.50 2.27 -10.91
C LEU A 159 -7.95 3.73 -10.81
N LEU A 160 -7.02 4.69 -10.92
CA LEU A 160 -7.31 6.12 -10.76
C LEU A 160 -8.23 6.67 -11.87
N LYS A 161 -8.25 6.07 -13.07
CA LYS A 161 -9.19 6.42 -14.14
C LYS A 161 -10.67 6.33 -13.70
N HIS A 162 -11.00 5.45 -12.74
CA HIS A 162 -12.37 5.31 -12.24
C HIS A 162 -12.80 6.43 -11.27
N GLY A 163 -11.88 7.33 -10.87
CA GLY A 163 -12.19 8.53 -10.09
C GLY A 163 -13.00 8.25 -8.81
N GLN A 164 -14.20 8.82 -8.72
CA GLN A 164 -15.05 8.70 -7.51
C GLN A 164 -15.55 7.29 -7.25
N ASP A 165 -15.67 6.42 -8.27
CA ASP A 165 -16.08 5.03 -8.05
C ASP A 165 -15.01 4.25 -7.27
N LEU A 166 -13.73 4.52 -7.56
CA LEU A 166 -12.60 4.00 -6.79
C LEU A 166 -12.67 4.49 -5.33
N PHE A 167 -12.79 5.79 -5.11
CA PHE A 167 -12.81 6.33 -3.73
C PHE A 167 -14.02 5.84 -2.95
N ARG A 168 -15.16 5.63 -3.59
CA ARG A 168 -16.33 5.00 -2.98
C ARG A 168 -16.08 3.52 -2.65
N ALA A 169 -15.37 2.78 -3.49
CA ALA A 169 -14.99 1.41 -3.19
C ALA A 169 -14.02 1.32 -2.00
N ILE A 170 -13.05 2.25 -1.94
CA ILE A 170 -12.13 2.38 -0.81
C ILE A 170 -12.90 2.72 0.46
N GLN A 171 -13.79 3.72 0.43
CA GLN A 171 -14.62 4.10 1.57
C GLN A 171 -15.43 2.92 2.15
N LYS A 172 -16.00 2.07 1.29
CA LYS A 172 -16.78 0.89 1.72
C LYS A 172 -15.92 -0.17 2.42
N LYS A 173 -14.68 -0.39 1.97
CA LYS A 173 -13.82 -1.47 2.48
C LYS A 173 -12.34 -1.04 2.51
N PRO A 174 -11.95 -0.04 3.31
CA PRO A 174 -10.60 0.53 3.22
C PRO A 174 -9.53 -0.48 3.66
N HIS A 175 -9.87 -1.41 4.55
CA HIS A 175 -9.01 -2.52 4.97
C HIS A 175 -8.69 -3.50 3.84
N ALA A 176 -9.57 -3.67 2.84
CA ALA A 176 -9.31 -4.57 1.71
C ALA A 176 -8.42 -3.93 0.63
N TRP A 177 -8.42 -2.61 0.55
CA TRP A 177 -7.63 -1.84 -0.44
C TRP A 177 -6.22 -1.52 0.04
N ILE A 178 -6.01 -1.40 1.35
CA ILE A 178 -4.73 -0.95 1.92
C ILE A 178 -3.56 -1.86 1.53
N GLU A 179 -3.78 -3.18 1.50
CA GLU A 179 -2.74 -4.15 1.12
C GLU A 179 -2.29 -3.96 -0.33
N MET A 180 -3.25 -3.87 -1.27
CA MET A 180 -2.92 -3.65 -2.67
C MET A 180 -2.20 -2.32 -2.85
N SER A 181 -2.70 -1.25 -2.20
CA SER A 181 -2.08 0.07 -2.27
C SER A 181 -0.63 0.09 -1.75
N TYR A 182 -0.33 -0.74 -0.74
CA TYR A 182 1.02 -0.95 -0.22
C TYR A 182 1.91 -1.68 -1.23
N ARG A 183 1.43 -2.79 -1.81
CA ARG A 183 2.19 -3.58 -2.79
C ARG A 183 2.55 -2.78 -4.04
N ILE A 184 1.62 -1.98 -4.57
CA ILE A 184 1.86 -1.13 -5.74
C ILE A 184 2.48 0.23 -5.39
N ARG A 185 2.68 0.52 -4.10
CA ARG A 185 3.21 1.80 -3.58
C ARG A 185 2.42 3.03 -4.08
N SER A 186 1.09 2.92 -4.17
CA SER A 186 0.22 4.03 -4.56
C SER A 186 -0.03 4.95 -3.37
N GLU A 187 0.65 6.11 -3.34
CA GLU A 187 0.50 7.11 -2.28
C GLU A 187 -0.96 7.57 -2.12
N LEU A 188 -1.63 7.84 -3.23
CA LEU A 188 -2.98 8.40 -3.22
C LEU A 188 -3.99 7.39 -2.65
N ILE A 189 -3.97 6.14 -3.14
CA ILE A 189 -4.87 5.09 -2.68
C ILE A 189 -4.57 4.73 -1.23
N PHE A 190 -3.30 4.65 -0.84
CA PHE A 190 -2.91 4.33 0.53
C PHE A 190 -3.38 5.42 1.50
N ARG A 191 -3.15 6.70 1.16
CA ARG A 191 -3.62 7.85 1.94
C ARG A 191 -5.13 7.84 2.10
N GLU A 192 -5.87 7.58 1.02
CA GLU A 192 -7.34 7.49 1.06
C GLU A 192 -7.78 6.40 2.04
N CYS A 193 -7.19 5.21 1.95
CA CYS A 193 -7.47 4.10 2.88
C CYS A 193 -7.18 4.51 4.34
N MET A 194 -6.04 5.17 4.59
CA MET A 194 -5.63 5.61 5.92
C MET A 194 -6.64 6.58 6.55
N ILE A 195 -7.16 7.54 5.79
CA ILE A 195 -8.14 8.52 6.29
C ILE A 195 -9.41 7.81 6.77
N HIS A 196 -9.94 6.88 5.97
CA HIS A 196 -11.15 6.12 6.35
C HIS A 196 -10.89 5.15 7.51
N LEU A 197 -9.74 4.47 7.53
CA LEU A 197 -9.34 3.58 8.62
C LEU A 197 -9.21 4.32 9.95
N VAL A 198 -8.60 5.50 9.94
CA VAL A 198 -8.38 6.32 11.14
C VAL A 198 -9.70 6.91 11.66
N GLY A 199 -10.51 7.46 10.76
CA GLY A 199 -11.80 8.06 11.08
C GLY A 199 -12.78 7.08 11.71
N ASN A 200 -12.84 5.86 11.15
CA ASN A 200 -13.79 4.82 11.55
C ASN A 200 -13.15 3.70 12.39
N TRP A 201 -12.00 3.97 13.03
CA TRP A 201 -11.19 2.93 13.68
C TRP A 201 -11.94 2.17 14.77
N LYS A 202 -12.80 2.83 15.56
CA LYS A 202 -13.53 2.18 16.66
C LYS A 202 -14.50 1.11 16.18
N THR A 203 -15.15 1.34 15.04
CA THR A 203 -16.03 0.37 14.39
C THR A 203 -15.20 -0.73 13.75
N LEU A 204 -14.19 -0.36 12.96
CA LEU A 204 -13.40 -1.28 12.15
C LEU A 204 -12.52 -2.22 12.98
N LYS A 205 -11.94 -1.76 14.10
CA LYS A 205 -11.13 -2.62 14.98
C LYS A 205 -11.93 -3.75 15.62
N SER A 206 -13.25 -3.58 15.73
CA SER A 206 -14.16 -4.55 16.33
C SER A 206 -14.65 -5.59 15.31
N ALA A 207 -14.38 -5.37 14.02
CA ALA A 207 -14.75 -6.29 12.95
C ALA A 207 -13.70 -7.42 12.80
N PRO A 208 -14.11 -8.70 12.82
CA PRO A 208 -13.19 -9.83 12.86
C PRO A 208 -12.27 -9.92 11.63
N ASN A 209 -12.80 -9.61 10.44
CA ASN A 209 -12.04 -9.74 9.19
C ASN A 209 -11.01 -8.61 8.99
N THR A 210 -11.25 -7.43 9.58
CA THR A 210 -10.38 -6.26 9.38
C THR A 210 -8.97 -6.52 9.89
N LEU A 211 -8.82 -7.18 11.04
CA LEU A 211 -7.50 -7.43 11.63
C LEU A 211 -6.61 -8.35 10.77
N ASN A 212 -7.19 -9.22 9.94
CA ASN A 212 -6.42 -10.10 9.05
C ASN A 212 -5.72 -9.28 7.96
N TYR A 213 -6.45 -8.41 7.26
CA TYR A 213 -5.86 -7.55 6.22
C TYR A 213 -4.77 -6.63 6.77
N LEU A 214 -4.92 -6.15 8.01
CA LEU A 214 -3.93 -5.24 8.62
C LEU A 214 -2.61 -5.94 8.96
N ARG A 215 -2.58 -7.28 9.06
CA ARG A 215 -1.35 -8.04 9.33
C ARG A 215 -0.45 -8.16 8.11
N GLU A 216 -1.02 -8.08 6.91
CA GLU A 216 -0.28 -8.17 5.65
C GLU A 216 0.66 -6.96 5.44
N VAL A 217 0.35 -5.81 6.07
CA VAL A 217 1.18 -4.60 6.00
C VAL A 217 1.92 -4.40 7.33
N PRO A 218 3.26 -4.51 7.36
CA PRO A 218 4.03 -4.36 8.58
C PRO A 218 3.79 -3.00 9.28
N GLY A 219 3.53 -3.03 10.59
CA GLY A 219 3.37 -1.81 11.40
C GLY A 219 2.09 -1.01 11.16
N LEU A 220 1.23 -1.41 10.21
CA LEU A 220 0.05 -0.65 9.80
C LEU A 220 -0.92 -0.37 10.96
N ARG A 221 -1.18 -1.36 11.82
CA ARG A 221 -2.04 -1.16 12.99
C ARG A 221 -1.50 -0.07 13.91
N GLY A 222 -0.21 -0.08 14.20
CA GLY A 222 0.43 0.93 15.05
C GLY A 222 0.34 2.32 14.43
N LEU A 223 0.46 2.40 13.10
CA LEU A 223 0.31 3.64 12.34
C LEU A 223 -1.13 4.18 12.39
N ILE A 224 -2.14 3.34 12.18
CA ILE A 224 -3.55 3.73 12.30
C ILE A 224 -3.83 4.24 13.71
N GLU A 225 -3.37 3.51 14.75
CA GLU A 225 -3.57 3.92 16.14
C GLU A 225 -2.85 5.22 16.50
N LYS A 226 -1.67 5.50 15.91
CA LYS A 226 -0.95 6.78 16.06
C LYS A 226 -1.82 7.94 15.55
N TYR A 227 -2.30 7.85 14.32
CA TYR A 227 -3.13 8.90 13.71
C TYR A 227 -4.50 9.02 14.39
N HIS A 228 -5.10 7.91 14.79
CA HIS A 228 -6.37 7.92 15.53
C HIS A 228 -6.23 8.61 16.89
N ARG A 229 -5.13 8.39 17.62
CA ARG A 229 -4.85 9.13 18.87
C ARG A 229 -4.67 10.63 18.63
N ALA A 230 -4.00 11.02 17.55
CA ALA A 230 -3.84 12.44 17.18
C ALA A 230 -5.20 13.09 16.87
N MET A 231 -6.05 12.41 16.08
CA MET A 231 -7.41 12.86 15.79
C MET A 231 -8.26 13.00 17.06
N LEU A 232 -8.18 12.04 18.00
CA LEU A 232 -8.87 12.12 19.29
C LEU A 232 -8.36 13.27 20.16
N SER A 233 -7.06 13.62 20.06
CA SER A 233 -6.52 14.80 20.73
C SER A 233 -7.11 16.09 20.17
N GLN A 234 -7.28 16.18 18.84
CA GLN A 234 -7.95 17.31 18.18
C GLN A 234 -9.43 17.41 18.62
N CYS A 235 -10.13 16.29 18.67
CA CYS A 235 -11.50 16.21 19.21
C CYS A 235 -11.59 16.77 20.63
N LYS A 236 -10.66 16.34 21.52
CA LYS A 236 -10.57 16.84 22.89
C LYS A 236 -10.33 18.36 22.94
N SER A 237 -9.49 18.89 22.06
CA SER A 237 -9.25 20.34 21.98
C SER A 237 -10.50 21.10 21.56
N VAL A 238 -11.27 20.59 20.58
CA VAL A 238 -12.56 21.18 20.18
C VAL A 238 -13.55 21.18 21.34
N GLU A 239 -13.74 20.05 22.00
CA GLU A 239 -14.66 19.94 23.14
C GLU A 239 -14.28 20.90 24.26
N LEU A 240 -12.99 21.01 24.57
CA LEU A 240 -12.48 21.97 25.56
C LEU A 240 -12.74 23.42 25.12
N ALA A 241 -12.47 23.76 23.86
CA ALA A 241 -12.63 25.10 23.33
C ALA A 241 -14.11 25.53 23.35
N VAL A 242 -15.02 24.68 22.90
CA VAL A 242 -16.47 24.93 22.91
C VAL A 242 -16.99 25.12 24.34
N MET A 243 -16.52 24.31 25.30
CA MET A 243 -16.89 24.45 26.71
C MET A 243 -16.33 25.72 27.36
N SER A 244 -15.14 26.16 26.95
CA SER A 244 -14.39 27.25 27.63
C SER A 244 -14.60 28.62 27.01
N LEU A 245 -15.17 28.70 25.80
CA LEU A 245 -15.39 29.98 25.11
C LEU A 245 -16.40 30.84 25.89
N TYR A 246 -16.10 32.15 25.96
CA TYR A 246 -17.02 33.19 26.39
C TYR A 246 -17.29 34.11 25.20
N PRO A 247 -18.51 34.09 24.63
CA PRO A 247 -18.85 34.88 23.45
C PRO A 247 -18.83 36.40 23.70
N GLY A 248 -18.53 37.16 22.65
CA GLY A 248 -18.56 38.63 22.67
C GLY A 248 -17.73 39.26 23.80
N THR A 249 -18.31 40.26 24.45
CA THR A 249 -17.68 41.01 25.53
C THR A 249 -18.01 40.44 26.92
N MET A 250 -18.57 39.23 27.04
CA MET A 250 -18.99 38.68 28.34
C MET A 250 -17.89 38.66 29.40
N ARG A 251 -16.62 38.48 29.00
CA ARG A 251 -15.46 38.50 29.91
C ARG A 251 -15.06 39.92 30.35
N LEU A 252 -15.34 40.92 29.51
CA LEU A 252 -15.00 42.33 29.70
C LEU A 252 -16.19 43.19 29.21
N PRO A 253 -17.32 43.21 29.95
CA PRO A 253 -18.55 43.86 29.49
C PRO A 253 -18.43 45.38 29.37
N VAL A 254 -17.44 45.97 30.05
CA VAL A 254 -17.08 47.39 29.97
C VAL A 254 -15.55 47.51 30.02
N GLU A 255 -15.03 48.58 29.43
CA GLU A 255 -13.57 48.86 29.42
C GLU A 255 -13.06 49.39 30.77
N ASP A 256 -13.92 50.06 31.54
CA ASP A 256 -13.57 50.65 32.83
C ASP A 256 -13.28 49.60 33.91
N LEU A 257 -12.11 49.71 34.54
CA LEU A 257 -11.66 48.85 35.64
C LEU A 257 -11.64 49.61 36.98
N PRO A 258 -12.05 48.98 38.10
CA PRO A 258 -12.56 47.61 38.22
C PRO A 258 -14.00 47.47 37.72
N ILE A 259 -14.31 46.35 37.07
CA ILE A 259 -15.66 46.07 36.54
C ILE A 259 -16.63 45.87 37.72
N LYS A 260 -17.66 46.72 37.78
CA LYS A 260 -18.69 46.65 38.82
C LYS A 260 -19.68 45.52 38.54
N ARG A 261 -20.28 44.98 39.61
CA ARG A 261 -21.29 43.90 39.54
C ARG A 261 -22.44 44.25 38.59
N GLU A 262 -22.85 45.50 38.56
CA GLU A 262 -23.97 46.00 37.77
C GLU A 262 -23.70 45.86 36.25
N ALA A 263 -22.44 45.86 35.83
CA ALA A 263 -22.08 45.62 34.43
C ALA A 263 -22.41 44.17 34.03
N PHE A 264 -22.02 43.19 34.85
CA PHE A 264 -22.34 41.78 34.62
C PHE A 264 -23.84 41.46 34.76
N ALA A 265 -24.54 42.14 35.68
CA ALA A 265 -25.96 41.87 35.94
C ALA A 265 -26.87 42.25 34.76
N LYS A 266 -26.48 43.24 33.95
CA LYS A 266 -27.22 43.65 32.74
C LYS A 266 -27.27 42.54 31.68
N ASP A 267 -26.29 41.65 31.69
CA ASP A 267 -26.11 40.57 30.72
C ASP A 267 -26.73 39.23 31.18
N ILE A 268 -27.64 39.26 32.16
CA ILE A 268 -28.19 38.04 32.76
C ILE A 268 -28.78 37.05 31.74
N LEU A 269 -29.43 37.54 30.69
CA LEU A 269 -30.04 36.67 29.67
C LEU A 269 -29.01 35.97 28.78
N VAL A 270 -27.88 36.61 28.45
CA VAL A 270 -26.80 35.94 27.72
C VAL A 270 -26.04 34.97 28.63
N TRP A 271 -25.88 35.28 29.92
CA TRP A 271 -25.35 34.31 30.91
C TRP A 271 -26.26 33.08 31.05
N MET A 272 -27.58 33.26 31.07
CA MET A 272 -28.55 32.16 31.05
C MET A 272 -28.46 31.35 29.76
N ALA A 273 -28.38 31.99 28.59
CA ALA A 273 -28.23 31.31 27.31
C ALA A 273 -26.94 30.48 27.24
N LEU A 274 -25.81 31.03 27.69
CA LEU A 274 -24.52 30.33 27.76
C LEU A 274 -24.57 29.14 28.73
N THR A 275 -25.21 29.31 29.88
CA THR A 275 -25.40 28.23 30.86
C THR A 275 -26.26 27.12 30.28
N PHE A 276 -27.35 27.47 29.58
CA PHE A 276 -28.23 26.51 28.92
C PHE A 276 -27.49 25.73 27.84
N PHE A 277 -26.72 26.41 26.99
CA PHE A 277 -25.84 25.77 26.00
C PHE A 277 -24.85 24.81 26.66
N ARG A 278 -24.13 25.27 27.70
CA ARG A 278 -23.15 24.45 28.44
C ARG A 278 -23.78 23.22 29.09
N HIS A 279 -25.00 23.33 29.61
CA HIS A 279 -25.75 22.17 30.10
C HIS A 279 -26.05 21.18 28.97
N TRP A 280 -26.50 21.66 27.81
CA TRP A 280 -26.81 20.81 26.67
C TRP A 280 -25.57 20.04 26.19
N ILE A 281 -24.45 20.72 25.94
CA ILE A 281 -23.22 20.03 25.50
C ILE A 281 -22.64 19.15 26.61
N GLY A 282 -22.67 19.59 27.87
CA GLY A 282 -22.22 18.80 29.01
C GLY A 282 -22.98 17.47 29.10
N GLN A 283 -24.30 17.49 28.93
CA GLN A 283 -25.12 16.29 28.87
C GLN A 283 -24.71 15.37 27.71
N ARG A 284 -24.46 15.93 26.51
CA ARG A 284 -23.99 15.13 25.36
C ARG A 284 -22.65 14.45 25.64
N LEU A 285 -21.70 15.16 26.25
CA LEU A 285 -20.39 14.60 26.58
C LEU A 285 -20.48 13.52 27.67
N ILE A 286 -21.32 13.72 28.70
CA ILE A 286 -21.58 12.72 29.75
C ILE A 286 -22.24 11.47 29.17
N MET A 287 -23.15 11.63 28.22
CA MET A 287 -23.81 10.51 27.50
C MET A 287 -22.93 9.91 26.38
N GLU A 288 -21.62 10.14 26.43
CA GLU A 288 -20.61 9.63 25.49
C GLU A 288 -20.88 9.96 24.01
N ARG A 289 -21.57 11.06 23.72
CA ARG A 289 -21.82 11.54 22.34
C ARG A 289 -20.69 12.41 21.76
N GLY A 290 -19.63 12.67 22.54
CA GLY A 290 -18.42 13.35 22.08
C GLY A 290 -17.38 12.39 21.51
N ARG A 291 -16.10 12.69 21.67
CA ARG A 291 -14.94 11.90 21.20
C ARG A 291 -14.94 10.42 21.59
N HIS A 292 -15.68 10.03 22.63
CA HIS A 292 -15.74 8.65 23.11
C HIS A 292 -16.76 7.78 22.35
N SER A 293 -17.72 8.38 21.65
CA SER A 293 -18.68 7.69 20.76
C SER A 293 -17.99 6.87 19.65
N ALA A 294 -18.76 5.99 19.00
CA ALA A 294 -18.28 5.17 17.89
C ALA A 294 -17.76 6.00 16.70
N ASP A 295 -18.45 7.10 16.37
CA ASP A 295 -18.12 8.07 15.31
C ASP A 295 -17.13 9.15 15.77
N CYS A 296 -16.59 9.01 16.99
CA CYS A 296 -15.64 9.96 17.60
C CYS A 296 -16.18 11.39 17.73
N GLY A 297 -17.49 11.55 17.82
CA GLY A 297 -18.18 12.81 17.99
C GLY A 297 -18.51 13.51 16.68
N TYR A 298 -18.35 12.84 15.53
CA TYR A 298 -18.66 13.40 14.21
C TYR A 298 -20.05 14.04 14.17
N GLU A 299 -21.09 13.35 14.62
CA GLU A 299 -22.46 13.86 14.61
C GLU A 299 -22.62 15.10 15.52
N LEU A 300 -22.01 15.08 16.70
CA LEU A 300 -22.02 16.23 17.61
C LEU A 300 -21.31 17.43 17.00
N TYR A 301 -20.13 17.24 16.41
CA TYR A 301 -19.38 18.34 15.79
C TYR A 301 -20.09 18.86 14.55
N LYS A 302 -20.74 17.99 13.77
CA LYS A 302 -21.56 18.36 12.62
C LYS A 302 -22.74 19.23 13.03
N GLN A 303 -23.44 18.89 14.11
CA GLN A 303 -24.50 19.72 14.67
C GLN A 303 -23.95 21.09 15.09
N ILE A 304 -22.86 21.13 15.86
CA ILE A 304 -22.25 22.39 16.31
C ILE A 304 -21.80 23.25 15.11
N GLY A 305 -21.14 22.65 14.12
CA GLY A 305 -20.68 23.33 12.90
C GLY A 305 -21.80 23.75 11.94
N THR A 306 -22.98 23.14 12.03
CA THR A 306 -24.17 23.58 11.26
C THR A 306 -24.85 24.77 11.94
N ALA A 307 -24.84 24.84 13.27
CA ALA A 307 -25.53 25.86 14.07
C ALA A 307 -27.05 25.90 13.82
N GLY A 308 -27.70 27.01 14.16
CA GLY A 308 -29.15 27.20 14.00
C GLY A 308 -30.01 26.14 14.71
N GLU A 309 -30.94 25.54 13.98
CA GLU A 309 -31.90 24.54 14.48
C GLU A 309 -31.35 23.10 14.51
N SER A 310 -30.10 22.87 14.10
CA SER A 310 -29.50 21.51 14.08
C SER A 310 -29.31 20.91 15.48
N TYR A 311 -29.32 21.74 16.51
CA TYR A 311 -29.38 21.34 17.91
C TYR A 311 -30.05 22.43 18.74
N MET A 312 -30.58 22.06 19.92
CA MET A 312 -31.35 22.96 20.79
C MET A 312 -32.42 23.72 20.00
N ASP A 313 -33.28 22.97 19.33
CA ASP A 313 -34.39 23.49 18.52
C ASP A 313 -35.49 24.11 19.40
N LYS A 314 -36.55 24.61 18.77
CA LYS A 314 -37.73 25.17 19.48
C LYS A 314 -38.34 24.22 20.51
N SER A 315 -38.29 22.90 20.30
CA SER A 315 -38.79 21.93 21.27
C SER A 315 -37.96 21.97 22.56
N VAL A 316 -36.64 21.95 22.44
CA VAL A 316 -35.71 22.04 23.56
C VAL A 316 -35.82 23.39 24.28
N ILE A 317 -36.00 24.47 23.52
CA ILE A 317 -36.19 25.83 24.05
C ILE A 317 -37.50 25.94 24.85
N ASN A 318 -38.61 25.35 24.36
CA ASN A 318 -39.89 25.33 25.09
C ASN A 318 -39.82 24.51 26.38
N GLN A 319 -39.06 23.41 26.39
CA GLN A 319 -38.81 22.63 27.60
C GLN A 319 -38.03 23.45 28.65
N PHE A 320 -37.06 24.27 28.21
CA PHE A 320 -36.35 25.19 29.08
C PHE A 320 -37.30 26.25 29.67
N HIS A 321 -38.13 26.88 28.84
CA HIS A 321 -39.10 27.90 29.30
C HIS A 321 -40.10 27.35 30.31
N THR A 322 -40.51 26.09 30.18
CA THR A 322 -41.38 25.40 31.15
C THR A 322 -40.73 25.30 32.53
N ARG A 323 -39.41 25.08 32.58
CA ARG A 323 -38.64 24.97 33.85
C ARG A 323 -38.20 26.32 34.39
N PHE A 324 -37.98 27.29 33.51
CA PHE A 324 -37.54 28.65 33.83
C PHE A 324 -38.49 29.66 33.19
N PRO A 325 -39.70 29.85 33.77
CA PRO A 325 -40.70 30.74 33.20
C PRO A 325 -40.21 32.19 33.16
N MET A 326 -40.41 32.85 32.03
CA MET A 326 -40.12 34.27 31.85
C MET A 326 -41.09 34.92 30.86
N THR A 327 -41.08 36.25 30.80
CA THR A 327 -41.90 36.99 29.82
C THR A 327 -41.53 36.61 28.40
N LYS A 328 -42.50 36.69 27.47
CA LYS A 328 -42.26 36.43 26.04
C LYS A 328 -41.12 37.28 25.47
N LYS A 329 -41.00 38.54 25.91
CA LYS A 329 -39.91 39.44 25.50
C LYS A 329 -38.55 38.93 25.97
N ALA A 330 -38.43 38.54 27.24
CA ALA A 330 -37.18 37.98 27.77
C ALA A 330 -36.80 36.67 27.07
N MET A 331 -37.79 35.83 26.78
CA MET A 331 -37.57 34.56 26.08
C MET A 331 -37.03 34.77 24.67
N ASN A 332 -37.58 35.72 23.90
CA ASN A 332 -37.08 36.06 22.57
C ASN A 332 -35.63 36.58 22.62
N VAL A 333 -35.27 37.37 23.64
CA VAL A 333 -33.89 37.85 23.81
C VAL A 333 -32.93 36.70 24.13
N LEU A 334 -33.34 35.77 25.00
CA LEU A 334 -32.56 34.57 25.30
C LEU A 334 -32.34 33.69 24.07
N GLU A 335 -33.38 33.49 23.26
CA GLU A 335 -33.31 32.72 22.01
C GLU A 335 -32.34 33.37 21.01
N ASN A 336 -32.38 34.69 20.85
CA ASN A 336 -31.44 35.42 20.01
C ASN A 336 -29.99 35.26 20.50
N HIS A 337 -29.74 35.43 21.80
CA HIS A 337 -28.40 35.18 22.36
C HIS A 337 -27.96 33.73 22.19
N LEU A 338 -28.87 32.76 22.32
CA LEU A 338 -28.55 31.37 22.05
C LEU A 338 -28.12 31.17 20.59
N LEU A 339 -28.80 31.79 19.61
CA LEU A 339 -28.38 31.75 18.20
C LEU A 339 -26.99 32.37 17.99
N GLU A 340 -26.70 33.52 18.59
CA GLU A 340 -25.37 34.16 18.55
C GLU A 340 -24.27 33.25 19.12
N ILE A 341 -24.56 32.59 20.26
CA ILE A 341 -23.66 31.61 20.87
C ILE A 341 -23.44 30.44 19.91
N LYS A 342 -24.49 29.89 19.29
CA LYS A 342 -24.38 28.77 18.33
C LYS A 342 -23.47 29.14 17.15
N GLU A 343 -23.58 30.35 16.61
CA GLU A 343 -22.69 30.84 15.54
C GLU A 343 -21.23 30.97 16.01
N CYS A 344 -21.02 31.44 17.25
CA CYS A 344 -19.67 31.46 17.83
C CYS A 344 -19.06 30.06 17.95
N MET A 345 -19.85 29.06 18.37
CA MET A 345 -19.37 27.68 18.52
C MET A 345 -19.10 27.00 17.18
N LYS A 346 -19.87 27.33 16.14
CA LYS A 346 -19.56 26.96 14.76
C LYS A 346 -18.19 27.48 14.34
N GLY A 347 -17.89 28.75 14.63
CA GLY A 347 -16.55 29.32 14.38
C GLY A 347 -15.41 28.53 15.06
N VAL A 348 -15.64 27.98 16.26
CA VAL A 348 -14.65 27.11 16.94
C VAL A 348 -14.42 25.82 16.17
N VAL A 349 -15.50 25.15 15.72
CA VAL A 349 -15.44 23.92 14.92
C VAL A 349 -14.68 24.17 13.61
N ASP A 350 -14.98 25.28 12.92
CA ASP A 350 -14.33 25.68 11.68
C ASP A 350 -12.84 25.98 11.89
N GLN A 351 -12.49 26.73 12.94
CA GLN A 351 -11.10 27.04 13.28
C GLN A 351 -10.27 25.78 13.53
N HIS A 352 -10.86 24.78 14.18
CA HIS A 352 -10.19 23.51 14.46
C HIS A 352 -10.15 22.57 13.26
N LYS A 353 -10.88 22.86 12.17
CA LYS A 353 -10.92 22.07 10.93
C LYS A 353 -11.30 20.60 11.16
N ILE A 354 -12.05 20.30 12.23
CA ILE A 354 -12.39 18.93 12.63
C ILE A 354 -13.37 18.26 11.65
N LEU A 355 -14.15 19.06 10.91
CA LEU A 355 -15.06 18.58 9.85
C LEU A 355 -14.47 18.70 8.44
N LYS A 356 -13.22 19.18 8.30
CA LYS A 356 -12.59 19.28 6.99
C LYS A 356 -12.30 17.88 6.46
N ALA A 357 -12.69 17.59 5.22
CA ALA A 357 -12.32 16.36 4.54
C ALA A 357 -10.93 16.50 3.89
N PHE A 358 -10.01 15.58 4.20
CA PHE A 358 -8.72 15.45 3.50
C PHE A 358 -8.68 14.26 2.53
N CYS A 359 -9.76 13.49 2.46
CA CYS A 359 -9.94 12.40 1.49
C CYS A 359 -10.21 12.96 0.08
N GLN A 360 -10.00 12.11 -0.93
CA GLN A 360 -10.33 12.38 -2.33
C GLN A 360 -11.79 12.06 -2.66
N LEU A 361 -12.47 11.27 -1.82
CA LEU A 361 -13.91 11.06 -1.91
C LEU A 361 -14.65 12.40 -1.78
N ASP A 362 -15.58 12.65 -2.70
CA ASP A 362 -16.57 13.72 -2.57
C ASP A 362 -17.59 13.35 -1.48
N VAL A 363 -17.35 13.82 -0.27
CA VAL A 363 -18.21 13.57 0.90
C VAL A 363 -19.57 14.26 0.84
N HIS A 364 -19.76 15.23 -0.07
CA HIS A 364 -21.08 15.85 -0.27
C HIS A 364 -21.97 14.94 -1.10
N ARG A 365 -21.41 14.35 -2.16
CA ARG A 365 -22.11 13.36 -2.99
C ARG A 365 -22.22 12.00 -2.31
N PHE A 366 -21.20 11.61 -1.55
CA PHE A 366 -21.10 10.31 -0.86
C PHE A 366 -20.84 10.53 0.63
N PRO A 367 -21.88 10.83 1.41
CA PRO A 367 -21.73 11.16 2.83
C PRO A 367 -21.14 10.00 3.64
N VAL A 368 -20.32 10.37 4.62
CA VAL A 368 -19.72 9.47 5.60
C VAL A 368 -20.16 9.88 7.01
N GLU A 369 -20.22 8.92 7.92
CA GLU A 369 -20.70 9.10 9.31
C GLU A 369 -19.54 9.11 10.32
N TYR A 370 -18.35 9.54 9.89
CA TYR A 370 -17.14 9.59 10.71
C TYR A 370 -16.21 10.71 10.22
N LEU A 371 -15.21 11.03 11.03
CA LEU A 371 -14.26 12.11 10.74
C LEU A 371 -13.28 11.74 9.63
N THR A 372 -13.10 12.63 8.65
CA THR A 372 -12.10 12.51 7.57
C THR A 372 -11.05 13.63 7.62
N CYS A 373 -10.89 14.26 8.80
CA CYS A 373 -9.97 15.37 9.06
C CYS A 373 -8.52 14.96 9.31
N THR A 374 -8.18 13.69 9.09
CA THR A 374 -6.82 13.19 9.26
C THR A 374 -5.96 13.63 8.08
N GLU A 375 -4.93 14.43 8.36
CA GLU A 375 -3.88 14.76 7.39
C GLU A 375 -2.76 13.73 7.49
N PHE A 376 -2.81 12.71 6.63
CA PHE A 376 -1.78 11.67 6.58
C PHE A 376 -0.53 12.18 5.85
N LYS A 377 0.61 12.07 6.52
CA LYS A 377 1.88 12.60 6.04
C LYS A 377 2.60 11.64 5.10
N LYS A 378 3.33 12.20 4.13
CA LYS A 378 4.09 11.42 3.16
C LYS A 378 5.21 10.62 3.83
N GLU A 379 5.90 11.21 4.81
CA GLU A 379 7.00 10.57 5.55
C GLU A 379 6.58 9.30 6.31
N ASP A 380 5.28 9.17 6.60
CA ASP A 380 4.71 8.01 7.29
C ASP A 380 4.29 6.89 6.31
N LEU A 381 4.51 7.05 5.00
CA LEU A 381 4.33 5.97 4.02
C LEU A 381 5.31 4.83 4.32
N PRO A 382 4.85 3.57 4.40
CA PRO A 382 5.69 2.44 4.80
C PRO A 382 6.94 2.22 3.92
N TRP A 383 6.89 2.60 2.65
CA TRP A 383 7.99 2.41 1.69
C TRP A 383 8.95 3.59 1.55
N GLU A 384 8.67 4.74 2.17
CA GLU A 384 9.61 5.89 2.18
C GLU A 384 10.77 5.61 3.15
N ASN A 385 10.49 5.00 4.30
CA ASN A 385 11.50 4.63 5.30
C ASN A 385 12.29 3.35 4.93
N GLU A 386 11.99 2.68 3.81
CA GLU A 386 12.83 1.61 3.27
C GLU A 386 14.16 2.16 2.69
N ILE A 387 14.25 3.47 2.43
CA ILE A 387 15.41 4.12 1.80
C ILE A 387 16.32 4.83 2.81
N GLU A 388 15.82 5.20 4.00
CA GLU A 388 16.63 5.89 5.02
C GLU A 388 16.44 5.30 6.43
N GLY A 389 17.40 4.46 6.84
CA GLY A 389 17.56 4.04 8.23
C GLY A 389 19.04 3.99 8.60
N PRO A 390 19.45 4.52 9.78
CA PRO A 390 20.82 4.37 10.26
C PRO A 390 21.15 2.89 10.44
N ARG A 391 22.37 2.50 10.03
CA ARG A 391 22.90 1.13 10.08
C ARG A 391 22.90 0.56 11.50
N VAL A 392 21.77 0.06 11.98
CA VAL A 392 21.73 -0.94 13.02
C VAL A 392 21.87 -2.27 12.31
N LEU A 393 23.03 -2.92 12.44
CA LEU A 393 23.28 -4.25 11.88
C LEU A 393 22.16 -5.19 12.33
N PRO A 394 21.27 -5.64 11.42
CA PRO A 394 20.27 -6.62 11.78
C PRO A 394 21.01 -7.94 12.02
N ALA A 395 20.55 -8.74 12.98
CA ALA A 395 20.90 -10.16 13.03
C ALA A 395 20.72 -10.74 11.63
N LYS A 396 21.82 -11.22 11.02
CA LYS A 396 22.00 -11.52 9.59
C LYS A 396 20.68 -11.88 8.88
N ARG A 397 20.00 -10.87 8.34
CA ARG A 397 19.03 -11.08 7.25
C ARG A 397 19.87 -11.30 6.00
N ALA A 398 19.72 -12.48 5.39
CA ALA A 398 20.36 -12.78 4.12
C ALA A 398 19.94 -11.70 3.11
N TYR A 399 20.92 -10.97 2.59
CA TYR A 399 20.74 -10.06 1.47
C TYR A 399 20.12 -10.85 0.31
N LYS A 400 18.85 -10.55 -0.02
CA LYS A 400 18.21 -11.04 -1.25
C LYS A 400 18.69 -10.14 -2.38
N ALA A 401 19.58 -10.67 -3.20
CA ALA A 401 20.06 -10.03 -4.41
C ALA A 401 18.87 -9.74 -5.35
N GLY A 402 18.81 -8.54 -5.93
CA GLY A 402 17.80 -8.22 -6.95
C GLY A 402 18.09 -8.94 -8.27
N GLY A 403 17.15 -8.91 -9.22
CA GLY A 403 17.32 -9.56 -10.54
C GLY A 403 18.60 -9.10 -11.25
N ASN A 404 18.94 -7.81 -11.15
CA ASN A 404 20.21 -7.26 -11.64
C ASN A 404 21.44 -7.86 -10.94
N ASP A 405 21.40 -7.97 -9.61
CA ASP A 405 22.52 -8.47 -8.82
C ASP A 405 22.76 -9.97 -9.10
N ILE A 406 21.67 -10.74 -9.27
CA ILE A 406 21.72 -12.16 -9.64
C ILE A 406 22.20 -12.31 -11.09
N ALA A 407 21.66 -11.53 -12.03
CA ALA A 407 22.09 -11.56 -13.42
C ALA A 407 23.58 -11.19 -13.55
N GLN A 408 24.06 -10.21 -12.79
CA GLN A 408 25.47 -9.82 -12.77
C GLN A 408 26.36 -10.92 -12.20
N ARG A 409 25.96 -11.55 -11.08
CA ARG A 409 26.65 -12.74 -10.54
C ARG A 409 26.68 -13.90 -11.53
N ASN A 410 25.59 -14.13 -12.25
CA ASN A 410 25.51 -15.18 -13.28
C ASN A 410 26.46 -14.89 -14.45
N LEU A 411 26.54 -13.62 -14.90
CA LEU A 411 27.47 -13.18 -15.94
C LEU A 411 28.94 -13.32 -15.50
N ASP A 412 29.26 -12.99 -14.25
CA ASP A 412 30.62 -13.12 -13.72
C ASP A 412 31.01 -14.59 -13.54
N TRP A 413 30.07 -15.44 -13.09
CA TRP A 413 30.26 -16.88 -13.01
C TRP A 413 30.48 -17.51 -14.39
N ALA A 414 29.73 -17.05 -15.41
CA ALA A 414 29.88 -17.48 -16.80
C ALA A 414 31.26 -17.13 -17.36
N ARG A 415 31.75 -15.90 -17.12
CA ARG A 415 33.10 -15.47 -17.52
C ARG A 415 34.19 -16.34 -16.91
N MET A 416 34.14 -16.58 -15.60
CA MET A 416 35.11 -17.44 -14.90
C MET A 416 35.14 -18.87 -15.45
N HIS A 417 33.99 -19.43 -15.84
CA HIS A 417 33.93 -20.77 -16.44
C HIS A 417 34.44 -20.79 -17.88
N GLN A 418 34.18 -19.73 -18.65
CA GLN A 418 34.72 -19.60 -20.00
C GLN A 418 36.25 -19.49 -19.98
N GLU A 419 36.81 -18.69 -19.07
CA GLU A 419 38.27 -18.57 -18.86
C GLU A 419 38.90 -19.89 -18.43
N ARG A 420 38.27 -20.64 -17.51
CA ARG A 420 38.72 -21.98 -17.13
C ARG A 420 38.65 -22.98 -18.29
N SER A 421 37.61 -22.95 -19.11
CA SER A 421 37.51 -23.85 -20.26
C SER A 421 38.57 -23.57 -21.33
N LEU A 422 38.92 -22.30 -21.56
CA LEU A 422 39.98 -21.90 -22.48
C LEU A 422 41.39 -22.25 -21.95
N SER A 423 41.59 -22.25 -20.62
CA SER A 423 42.86 -22.67 -20.02
C SER A 423 43.12 -24.19 -20.15
N VAL A 424 42.08 -25.02 -20.23
CA VAL A 424 42.22 -26.48 -20.32
C VAL A 424 42.41 -26.95 -21.78
N GLU A 425 41.96 -26.18 -22.77
CA GLU A 425 42.20 -26.50 -24.20
C GLU A 425 43.58 -26.02 -24.70
N GLY A 426 44.31 -25.21 -23.92
CA GLY A 426 45.64 -24.67 -24.28
C GLY A 426 46.85 -25.54 -23.91
N GLU A 427 46.70 -26.52 -23.00
CA GLU A 427 47.83 -27.33 -22.49
C GLU A 427 47.84 -28.77 -23.05
N GLY A 428 47.49 -28.91 -24.32
CA GLY A 428 47.38 -30.20 -24.99
C GLY A 428 48.29 -30.36 -26.20
N LYS A 429 49.57 -29.94 -26.14
CA LYS A 429 50.67 -30.38 -27.04
C LYS A 429 51.99 -29.65 -26.73
N ASN A 430 52.86 -30.29 -25.96
CA ASN A 430 54.27 -30.51 -26.30
C ASN A 430 54.95 -31.31 -25.19
N GLY A 431 55.33 -32.54 -25.50
CA GLY A 431 56.37 -33.23 -24.76
C GLY A 431 57.74 -32.75 -25.25
N ASN A 432 58.71 -32.58 -24.35
CA ASN A 432 59.84 -33.50 -24.20
C ASN A 432 60.83 -32.96 -23.13
N GLU A 433 61.35 -33.89 -22.34
CA GLU A 433 62.66 -33.98 -21.65
C GLU A 433 63.44 -32.71 -21.21
N GLY A 434 63.84 -32.70 -19.94
CA GLY A 434 65.01 -31.95 -19.46
C GLY A 434 65.00 -31.67 -17.96
N ASP A 435 65.77 -32.44 -17.20
CA ASP A 435 66.22 -32.18 -15.82
C ASP A 435 66.66 -30.72 -15.60
N TYR A 436 66.41 -30.18 -14.40
CA TYR A 436 67.41 -29.56 -13.51
C TYR A 436 66.77 -29.23 -12.14
N GLU A 437 67.41 -29.71 -11.07
CA GLU A 437 67.16 -29.43 -9.65
C GLU A 437 67.32 -27.93 -9.29
N SER A 438 66.50 -27.46 -8.35
CA SER A 438 66.95 -26.83 -7.09
C SER A 438 65.73 -26.43 -6.22
N ASP A 439 65.67 -26.96 -5.00
CA ASP A 439 65.56 -26.28 -3.70
C ASP A 439 64.71 -24.97 -3.63
N GLU A 440 63.80 -24.74 -2.69
CA GLU A 440 63.92 -24.93 -1.25
C GLU A 440 62.55 -24.64 -0.60
N GLU A 441 62.18 -25.50 0.36
CA GLU A 441 61.50 -25.23 1.63
C GLU A 441 60.76 -23.89 1.83
N ASP A 442 59.42 -23.95 1.92
CA ASP A 442 58.67 -23.14 2.89
C ASP A 442 57.24 -23.69 3.06
N MET A 443 57.14 -24.80 3.80
CA MET A 443 55.89 -25.50 4.09
C MET A 443 55.76 -25.76 5.58
N GLU A 444 55.89 -24.74 6.44
CA GLU A 444 55.67 -24.95 7.87
C GLU A 444 55.27 -23.70 8.66
N ASN A 445 54.15 -23.04 8.33
CA ASN A 445 53.61 -22.02 9.26
C ASN A 445 52.11 -21.67 9.20
N ALA A 446 51.23 -22.61 8.80
CA ALA A 446 49.78 -22.31 8.76
C ALA A 446 48.86 -23.36 9.39
N ARG A 447 49.37 -24.34 10.15
CA ARG A 447 48.54 -25.41 10.73
C ARG A 447 48.45 -25.48 12.26
N ALA A 448 48.98 -24.50 12.98
CA ALA A 448 49.01 -24.53 14.45
C ALA A 448 48.39 -23.31 15.13
N LYS A 449 47.21 -22.84 14.71
CA LYS A 449 46.37 -21.93 15.53
C LYS A 449 44.87 -22.23 15.39
N ARG A 450 44.48 -23.43 15.80
CA ARG A 450 43.11 -23.76 16.26
C ARG A 450 43.19 -24.58 17.54
N SER A 451 43.55 -23.92 18.63
CA SER A 451 43.16 -24.36 19.98
C SER A 451 43.37 -23.24 21.00
N ARG A 452 42.32 -22.99 21.78
CA ARG A 452 42.29 -22.31 23.09
C ARG A 452 42.38 -20.78 23.14
N THR A 453 41.23 -20.18 23.44
CA THR A 453 40.95 -19.41 24.67
C THR A 453 39.41 -19.29 24.78
N GLN A 454 38.81 -19.89 25.80
CA GLN A 454 38.31 -19.26 27.04
C GLN A 454 37.24 -18.21 26.81
#